data_AF-A0A1H8QMV9-F1
#
_entry.id   AF-A0A1H8QMV9-F1
#
_cell.length_a   1.000
_cell.length_b   1.000
_cell.length_c   1.000
_cell.angle_alpha   90.00
_cell.angle_beta   90.00
_cell.angle_gamma   90.00
#
_symmetry.space_group_name_H-M   'P 1'
#
loop_
_entity.id
_entity.type
_entity.pdbx_description
1 polymer ?
#
loop_
_entity_poly.entity_id
_entity_poly.type
_entity_poly.pdbx_seq_one_letter_code
_entity_poly.pdbx_strand_id
1 'polypeptide(L)' 'MDVRQWVIGTCWRCEAPEVLVLWLGPVQTVIGSGPFQACQGCIRRLEELVAAYADQLPVHA' A
#
# COMPACT_ATOMS: atom_id res chain seq x y z
N MET A 1 3.30 19.18 0.72
CA MET A 1 4.29 18.50 -0.14
C MET A 1 3.84 17.05 -0.24
N ASP A 2 2.99 16.75 -1.22
CA ASP A 2 2.63 15.39 -1.57
C ASP A 2 3.43 15.07 -2.82
N VAL A 3 4.59 14.46 -2.64
CA VAL A 3 5.32 13.88 -3.75
C VAL A 3 5.39 12.41 -3.42
N ARG A 4 4.50 11.64 -4.03
CA ARG A 4 4.54 10.17 -4.14
C ARG A 4 5.84 9.76 -4.83
N GLN A 5 6.96 9.86 -4.10
CA GLN A 5 8.28 9.53 -4.60
C GLN A 5 8.57 8.06 -4.35
N TRP A 6 9.07 7.41 -5.39
CA TRP A 6 9.67 6.11 -5.27
C TRP A 6 11.04 6.25 -4.60
N VAL A 7 11.27 5.48 -3.55
CA VAL A 7 12.55 5.42 -2.83
C VAL A 7 13.03 3.98 -2.76
N ILE A 8 14.33 3.75 -2.57
CA ILE A 8 14.84 2.40 -2.29
C ILE A 8 14.55 2.06 -0.82
N GLY A 9 13.91 0.92 -0.59
CA GLY A 9 13.53 0.47 0.75
C GLY A 9 13.04 -0.98 0.75
N THR A 10 12.39 -1.37 1.84
CA THR A 10 11.81 -2.71 1.99
C THR A 10 10.34 -2.66 1.62
N CYS A 11 9.87 -3.56 0.76
CA CYS A 11 8.44 -3.71 0.52
C CYS A 11 7.77 -4.40 1.71
N TRP A 12 6.85 -3.75 2.40
CA TRP A 12 6.20 -4.30 3.60
C TRP A 12 5.19 -5.41 3.31
N ARG A 13 4.95 -5.75 2.03
CA ARG A 13 3.97 -6.78 1.63
C ARG A 13 4.62 -8.06 1.12
N CYS A 14 5.73 -7.97 0.38
CA CYS A 14 6.48 -9.16 -0.06
C CYS A 14 7.83 -9.30 0.65
N GLU A 15 8.15 -8.40 1.59
CA GLU A 15 9.37 -8.39 2.40
C GLU A 15 10.67 -8.24 1.60
N ALA A 16 10.59 -7.98 0.29
CA ALA A 16 11.74 -7.78 -0.56
C ALA A 16 12.55 -6.54 -0.09
N PRO A 17 13.84 -6.70 0.24
CA PRO A 17 14.72 -5.59 0.59
C PRO A 17 15.24 -4.89 -0.66
N GLU A 18 15.69 -3.64 -0.50
CA GLU A 18 16.40 -2.85 -1.53
C GLU A 18 15.65 -2.70 -2.86
N VAL A 19 14.32 -2.61 -2.83
CA VAL A 19 13.47 -2.38 -4.01
C VAL A 19 12.92 -0.96 -4.03
N LEU A 20 12.54 -0.48 -5.22
CA LEU A 20 11.77 0.75 -5.33
C LEU A 20 10.40 0.56 -4.67
N VAL A 21 10.12 1.37 -3.67
CA VAL A 21 8.86 1.38 -2.92
C VAL A 21 8.23 2.77 -2.95
N LEU A 22 6.90 2.79 -2.93
CA LEU A 22 6.10 3.99 -2.80
C LEU A 22 5.38 3.99 -1.45
N TRP A 23 5.34 5.14 -0.78
CA TRP A 23 4.52 5.33 0.41
C TRP A 23 3.03 5.34 0.05
N LEU A 24 2.24 4.48 0.69
CA LEU A 24 0.80 4.32 0.45
C LEU A 24 -0.08 4.94 1.54
N GLY A 25 0.50 5.29 2.69
CA GLY A 25 -0.25 5.75 3.85
C GLY A 25 0.34 5.19 5.15
N PRO A 26 -0.18 5.59 6.32
CA PRO A 26 0.12 4.90 7.56
C PRO A 26 -0.68 3.58 7.65
N VAL A 27 -0.03 2.49 8.06
CA VAL A 27 -0.73 1.29 8.55
C VAL A 27 -0.98 1.42 10.04
N GLN A 28 -2.15 0.97 10.50
CA GLN A 28 -2.53 0.95 11.91
C GLN A 28 -2.58 -0.48 12.42
N THR A 29 -2.03 -0.70 13.61
CA THR A 29 -2.02 -2.00 14.31
C THR A 29 -2.25 -1.79 15.80
N VAL A 30 -2.43 -2.88 16.55
CA VAL A 30 -2.55 -2.82 18.02
C VAL A 30 -1.30 -2.25 18.71
N ILE A 31 -0.13 -2.28 18.06
CA ILE A 31 1.13 -1.76 18.60
C ILE A 31 1.41 -0.30 18.20
N GLY A 32 0.59 0.30 17.33
CA GLY A 32 0.76 1.68 16.87
C GLY A 32 0.58 1.86 15.35
N SER A 33 1.00 3.04 14.86
CA SER A 33 0.97 3.41 13.44
C SER A 33 2.37 3.53 12.86
N GLY A 34 2.57 3.09 11.62
CA GLY A 34 3.85 3.16 10.91
C GLY A 34 3.67 3.37 9.40
N PRO A 35 4.73 3.73 8.65
CA PRO A 35 4.64 3.99 7.22
C PRO A 35 4.43 2.70 6.42
N PHE A 36 3.35 2.59 5.66
CA PHE A 36 3.15 1.48 4.73
C PHE A 36 3.72 1.82 3.36
N GLN A 37 4.77 1.10 2.96
CA GLN A 37 5.45 1.27 1.68
C GLN A 37 5.52 -0.06 0.92
N ALA A 38 5.29 -0.01 -0.39
CA ALA A 38 5.21 -1.22 -1.22
C ALA A 38 5.84 -1.02 -2.60
N CYS A 39 6.36 -2.11 -3.18
CA CYS A 39 6.87 -2.11 -4.55
C CYS A 39 5.73 -2.10 -5.57
N GLN A 40 6.02 -1.74 -6.82
CA GLN A 40 5.02 -1.63 -7.89
C GLN A 40 4.14 -2.87 -8.07
N GLY A 41 4.74 -4.07 -8.09
CA GLY A 41 3.97 -5.31 -8.19
C GLY A 41 3.02 -5.53 -7.01
N CYS A 42 3.45 -5.12 -5.81
CA CYS A 42 2.62 -5.19 -4.63
C CYS A 42 1.50 -4.14 -4.60
N ILE A 43 1.75 -2.94 -5.13
CA ILE A 43 0.73 -1.89 -5.27
C ILE A 43 -0.36 -2.35 -6.22
N ARG A 44 -0.01 -2.84 -7.41
CA ARG A 44 -0.99 -3.31 -8.40
C ARG A 44 -1.95 -4.34 -7.82
N ARG A 45 -1.41 -5.30 -7.07
CA ARG A 45 -2.23 -6.34 -6.44
C ARG A 45 -3.09 -5.80 -5.28
N LEU A 46 -2.68 -4.74 -4.59
CA LEU A 46 -3.54 -4.06 -3.62
C LEU A 46 -4.68 -3.32 -4.32
N GLU A 47 -4.40 -2.63 -5.42
CA GLU A 47 -5.42 -1.96 -6.24
C GLU A 47 -6.47 -2.94 -6.78
N GLU A 48 -6.05 -4.13 -7.23
CA GLU A 48 -6.97 -5.22 -7.61
C GLU A 48 -7.89 -5.66 -6.45
N LEU A 49 -7.36 -5.76 -5.22
CA LEU A 49 -8.15 -6.12 -4.04
C LEU A 49 -9.12 -5.00 -3.64
N VAL A 50 -8.69 -3.74 -3.74
CA VAL A 50 -9.53 -2.57 -3.49
C VAL A 50 -10.67 -2.51 -4.50
N ALA A 51 -10.40 -2.73 -5.78
CA ALA A 51 -11.43 -2.80 -6.82
C ALA A 51 -12.45 -3.91 -6.52
N ALA A 52 -11.98 -5.12 -6.21
CA ALA A 52 -12.86 -6.24 -5.88
C ALA A 52 -13.71 -6.01 -4.61
N TYR A 53 -13.18 -5.28 -3.62
CA TYR A 53 -13.93 -4.88 -2.43
C TYR A 53 -14.95 -3.78 -2.74
N ALA A 54 -14.58 -2.78 -3.56
CA ALA A 54 -15.49 -1.71 -3.98
C ALA A 54 -16.70 -2.25 -4.74
N ASP A 55 -16.50 -3.27 -5.59
CA ASP A 55 -17.59 -3.94 -6.32
C ASP A 55 -18.60 -4.64 -5.39
N GLN A 56 -18.22 -4.96 -4.16
CA GLN A 56 -19.09 -5.60 -3.15
C GLN A 56 -19.87 -4.58 -2.31
N LEU A 57 -19.47 -3.30 -2.33
CA LEU A 57 -20.13 -2.26 -1.56
C LEU A 57 -21.44 -1.82 -2.26
N PRO A 58 -22.59 -1.80 -1.57
CA PRO A 58 -23.82 -1.26 -2.16
C PRO A 58 -23.62 0.22 -2.52
N VAL A 59 -24.04 0.58 -3.73
CA VAL A 59 -23.80 1.91 -4.35
C VAL A 59 -24.50 3.07 -3.61
N HIS A 60 -25.33 2.80 -2.60
CA HIS A 60 -26.05 3.82 -1.84
C HIS A 60 -26.08 3.49 -0.34
N ALA A 61 -25.39 4.32 0.46
CA ALA A 61 -25.69 4.58 1.86
C ALA A 61 -26.06 6.06 2.00
#